data_AF-K5WTS8-F1
#
_entry.id   AF-K5WTS8-F1
#
_cell.length_a   1.000
_cell.length_b   1.000
_cell.length_c   1.000
_cell.angle_alpha   90.00
_cell.angle_beta   90.00
_cell.angle_gamma   90.00
#
_symmetry.space_group_name_H-M   'P 1'
#
loop_
_entity.id
_entity.type
_entity.pdbx_description
1 polymer ?
#
loop_
_entity_poly.entity_id
_entity_poly.type
_entity_poly.pdbx_seq_one_letter_code
_entity_poly.pdbx_strand_id
1 'polypeptide(L)' 'MHPCLNIDEVVQNIVGHAGNNSTLHSLALACRAFVEPANDRLWVHLKGLKPLVNCLPDYLVGTSQTSDNVLVSP' A
#
# COMPACT_ATOMS: atom_id res chain seq x y z
N MET A 1 -6.45 14.95 20.57
CA MET A 1 -5.34 15.12 19.59
C MET A 1 -4.99 16.59 19.52
N HIS A 2 -3.72 16.95 19.30
CA HIS A 2 -3.30 18.35 19.29
C HIS A 2 -3.93 19.11 18.11
N PRO A 3 -4.44 20.34 18.28
CA PRO A 3 -5.14 21.09 17.22
C PRO A 3 -4.33 21.29 15.93
N CYS A 4 -2.99 21.33 16.01
CA CYS A 4 -2.14 21.45 14.84
C CYS A 4 -2.25 20.27 13.86
N LEU A 5 -2.66 19.08 14.34
CA LEU A 5 -2.85 17.89 13.48
C LEU A 5 -4.18 17.92 12.73
N ASN A 6 -4.99 18.97 12.90
CA ASN A 6 -6.21 19.20 12.15
C ASN A 6 -5.98 20.13 10.95
N ILE A 7 -4.73 20.56 10.73
CA ILE A 7 -4.31 21.39 9.61
C ILE A 7 -3.67 20.44 8.58
N ASP A 8 -4.32 20.28 7.43
CA ASP A 8 -3.90 19.31 6.42
C ASP A 8 -2.47 19.57 5.93
N GLU A 9 -2.06 20.83 5.78
CA GLU A 9 -0.72 21.20 5.33
C GLU A 9 0.36 20.72 6.31
N VAL A 10 0.08 20.78 7.62
CA VAL A 10 1.02 20.32 8.65
C VAL A 10 1.18 18.81 8.56
N VAL A 11 0.07 18.08 8.44
CA VAL A 11 0.10 16.62 8.34
C VAL A 11 0.77 16.17 7.05
N GLN A 12 0.43 16.77 5.92
CA GLN A 12 1.07 16.54 4.61
C GLN A 12 2.58 16.79 4.66
N ASN A 13 3.04 17.83 5.34
CA ASN A 13 4.46 18.16 5.44
C ASN A 13 5.22 17.15 6.30
N ILE A 14 4.63 16.70 7.42
CA ILE A 14 5.19 15.64 8.28
C ILE A 14 5.31 14.33 7.48
N VAL A 15 4.23 13.91 6.83
CA VAL A 15 4.20 12.67 6.04
C VAL A 15 5.14 12.78 4.83
N GLY A 16 5.26 13.95 4.20
CA GLY A 16 6.20 14.20 3.11
C GLY A 16 7.67 14.08 3.51
N HIS A 17 8.00 14.33 4.78
CA HIS A 17 9.35 14.13 5.33
C HIS A 17 9.59 12.72 5.89
N ALA A 18 8.54 11.90 6.04
CA ALA A 18 8.68 10.50 6.46
C ALA A 18 9.28 9.68 5.31
N GLY A 19 10.61 9.60 5.28
CA GLY A 19 11.36 9.06 4.13
C GLY A 19 11.25 7.55 3.87
N ASN A 20 10.46 6.79 4.62
CA ASN A 20 10.34 5.35 4.41
C ASN A 20 8.89 4.84 4.64
N ASN A 21 8.53 3.77 3.93
CA ASN A 21 7.18 3.18 3.98
C ASN A 21 6.82 2.60 5.36
N SER A 22 7.80 2.12 6.13
CA SER A 22 7.58 1.56 7.46
C SER A 22 7.16 2.64 8.47
N THR A 23 7.76 3.82 8.38
CA THR A 23 7.44 5.00 9.17
C THR A 23 6.08 5.55 8.76
N LEU A 24 5.78 5.62 7.46
CA LEU A 24 4.45 6.00 6.97
C LEU A 24 3.36 5.06 7.51
N HIS A 25 3.61 3.75 7.47
CA HIS A 25 2.70 2.75 8.04
C HIS A 25 2.52 2.93 9.55
N SER A 26 3.61 3.16 10.28
CA SER A 26 3.57 3.40 11.73
C SER A 26 2.82 4.70 12.08
N LEU A 27 2.97 5.76 11.27
CA LEU A 27 2.24 7.01 11.42
C LEU A 27 0.73 6.81 11.23
N ALA A 28 0.33 6.06 10.19
CA ALA A 28 -1.06 5.72 9.94
C ALA A 28 -1.69 4.97 11.13
N LEU A 29 -0.94 4.07 11.78
CA LEU A 29 -1.42 3.33 12.94
C LEU A 29 -1.45 4.15 14.24
N ALA A 30 -0.59 5.16 14.37
CA ALA A 30 -0.48 5.95 15.59
C ALA A 30 -1.67 6.89 15.82
N CYS A 31 -2.20 7.50 14.75
CA CYS A 31 -3.22 8.54 14.87
C CYS A 31 -4.07 8.67 13.60
N ARG A 32 -5.39 8.87 13.79
CA ARG A 32 -6.38 8.94 12.71
C ARG A 32 -6.11 10.09 11.71
N ALA A 33 -5.52 11.19 12.16
CA ALA A 33 -5.15 12.31 11.28
C ALA A 33 -4.09 11.91 10.24
N PHE A 34 -3.23 10.94 10.55
CA PHE A 34 -2.19 10.48 9.64
C PHE A 34 -2.64 9.34 8.71
N VAL A 35 -3.76 8.68 8.99
CA VAL A 35 -4.22 7.51 8.24
C VAL A 35 -4.31 7.82 6.76
N GLU A 36 -5.08 8.84 6.40
CA GLU A 36 -5.34 9.20 5.01
C GLU A 36 -4.10 9.72 4.29
N PRO A 37 -3.37 10.73 4.79
CA PRO A 37 -2.19 11.25 4.10
C PRO A 37 -1.03 10.26 4.04
N ALA A 38 -0.81 9.44 5.08
CA ALA A 38 0.24 8.42 5.05
C ALA A 38 -0.11 7.28 4.09
N ASN A 39 -1.38 6.88 4.03
CA ASN A 39 -1.85 5.92 3.05
C ASN A 39 -1.66 6.47 1.64
N ASP A 40 -2.15 7.67 1.32
CA ASP A 40 -1.97 8.29 -0.01
C ASP A 40 -0.52 8.26 -0.48
N ARG A 41 0.43 8.60 0.41
CA ARG A 41 1.86 8.51 0.10
C ARG A 41 2.35 7.09 -0.17
N LEU A 42 1.90 6.11 0.62
CA LEU A 42 2.21 4.70 0.37
C LEU A 42 1.71 4.25 -1.01
N TRP A 43 0.52 4.68 -1.42
CA TRP A 43 -0.07 4.33 -2.71
C TRP A 43 0.61 5.03 -3.89
N VAL A 44 0.98 6.30 -3.75
CA VAL A 44 1.73 7.05 -4.80
C VAL A 44 3.07 6.39 -5.14
N HIS A 45 3.74 5.81 -4.15
CA HIS A 45 5.04 5.17 -4.33
C HIS A 45 4.96 3.67 -4.66
N LEU A 46 3.74 3.12 -4.80
CA LEU A 46 3.53 1.71 -5.08
C LEU A 46 3.97 1.36 -6.52
N LYS A 47 4.98 0.49 -6.66
CA LYS A 47 5.45 0.05 -7.99
C LYS A 47 4.55 -1.06 -8.54
N GLY A 48 3.55 -0.67 -9.31
CA GLY A 48 2.61 -1.57 -9.99
C GLY A 48 1.56 -2.15 -9.04
N LEU A 49 0.67 -2.98 -9.59
CA LEU A 49 -0.49 -3.50 -8.86
C LEU A 49 -0.19 -4.78 -8.05
N LYS A 50 0.99 -5.38 -8.20
CA LYS A 50 1.36 -6.63 -7.51
C LYS A 50 1.10 -6.62 -6.00
N PRO A 51 1.46 -5.57 -5.24
CA PRO A 51 1.20 -5.54 -3.80
C PRO A 51 -0.30 -5.58 -3.47
N LEU A 52 -1.14 -5.04 -4.35
CA LEU A 52 -2.59 -5.01 -4.18
C LEU A 52 -3.21 -6.36 -4.48
N VAL A 53 -2.73 -7.02 -5.54
CA VAL A 53 -3.12 -8.38 -5.87
C VAL A 53 -2.76 -9.33 -4.72
N ASN A 54 -1.60 -9.14 -4.07
CA ASN A 54 -1.20 -9.91 -2.90
C ASN A 54 -2.08 -9.66 -1.65
N CYS A 55 -2.82 -8.55 -1.59
CA CYS A 55 -3.76 -8.28 -0.50
C CYS A 55 -5.14 -8.93 -0.75
N LEU A 56 -5.38 -9.47 -1.95
CA LEU A 56 -6.61 -10.18 -2.27
C LEU A 56 -6.52 -11.62 -1.78
N PRO A 57 -7.64 -12.20 -1.32
CA PRO A 57 -7.73 -13.64 -1.08
C PRO A 57 -7.35 -14.46 -2.31
N ASP A 58 -6.68 -15.59 -2.11
CA ASP A 58 -6.17 -16.46 -3.19
C ASP A 58 -7.26 -16.87 -4.19
N TYR A 59 -8.52 -17.01 -3.76
CA TYR A 59 -9.63 -17.40 -4.63
C TYR A 59 -10.07 -16.28 -5.61
N LEU A 60 -9.66 -15.03 -5.39
CA LEU A 60 -9.92 -13.90 -6.29
C LEU A 60 -8.79 -13.65 -7.27
N VAL A 61 -7.58 -14.08 -6.92
CA VAL A 61 -6.40 -13.95 -7.79
C VAL A 61 -6.49 -15.09 -8.79
N GLY A 62 -6.99 -14.79 -9.99
CA GLY A 62 -7.03 -15.75 -11.09
C GLY A 62 -5.64 -16.27 -11.39
N THR A 63 -5.27 -17.41 -10.82
CA THR A 63 -4.06 -18.13 -11.20
C THR A 63 -4.29 -18.56 -12.63
N SER A 64 -3.67 -17.88 -13.59
CA SER A 64 -3.59 -18.39 -14.95
C SER A 64 -2.91 -19.75 -14.85
N GLN A 65 -3.69 -20.82 -14.93
CA GLN A 65 -3.16 -22.15 -15.17
C GLN A 65 -2.55 -22.10 -16.57
N THR A 66 -1.28 -21.74 -16.67
CA THR A 66 -0.45 -22.01 -17.84
C THR A 66 -0.40 -23.53 -17.91
N SER A 67 -1.32 -24.09 -18.68
CA SER A 67 -1.37 -25.50 -18.98
C SER A 67 -0.20 -25.77 -19.92
N ASP A 68 0.98 -26.00 -19.36
CA ASP A 68 2.09 -26.61 -20.06
C ASP A 68 1.71 -28.07 -20.35
N ASN A 69 0.83 -28.26 -21.34
CA ASN A 69 0.60 -29.55 -21.97
C ASN A 69 1.85 -29.89 -22.77
N VAL A 70 2.86 -30.40 -22.08
CA VAL A 70 4.02 -31.06 -22.71
C VAL A 70 3.48 -32.34 -23.35
N LEU A 71 3.23 -32.25 -24.66
CA LEU A 71 3.01 -33.39 -25.54
C LEU A 71 4.25 -34.29 -25.49
N VAL A 72 4.22 -35.36 -24.70
CA VAL A 72 5.11 -36.52 -24.89
C VAL A 72 4.26 -37.68 -25.41
N SER A 73 4.38 -37.90 -26.70
CA SER A 73 4.21 -39.18 -27.40
C SER A 73 5.59 -39.51 -28.01
N PRO A 74 6.02 -40.79 -28.03
CA PRO A 74 5.37 -41.85 -28.81
C PRO A 74 5.00 -43.11 -28.01
#